data_AF-A0A954MCY2-F1
#
_entry.id   AF-A0A954MCY2-F1
#
_cell.length_a   1.000
_cell.length_b   1.000
_cell.length_c   1.000
_cell.angle_alpha   90.00
_cell.angle_beta   90.00
_cell.angle_gamma   90.00
#
_symmetry.space_group_name_H-M   'P 1'
#
loop_
_entity.id
_entity.type
_entity.pdbx_description
1 polymer ?
#
loop_
_entity_poly.entity_id
_entity_poly.type
_entity_poly.pdbx_seq_one_letter_code
_entity_poly.pdbx_strand_id
1 'polypeptide(L)'
;CQRPVWKLLGGPVRDAVPVYNSCGGPLYGVRSVSEGRSAAGWPGHGDAGQPGPLEDNWASVNAPGDLAEELLECGFRAMKLWAFDAVYRESGGLRISSADLKRGVAPFEAIRDRVGDRMDLMLDGHGFFALPAACDIARAMQPLRPLWLEDILRPDSVSAMAEFRRRIEVPVAVSEMLVMREHYRQALDQSAADYIMIDPTWVGGISETKRIAELAQLYNVPVLMHDCTGPFTLFAGLNIAAAVPSVTYQECVRAHLATVYPHLIDETVSVCDGHIALPSRPGIGIRWRDDLFRSETPGYRISR
;
A
#
# COMPACT_ATOMS: atom_id res chain seq x y z
N CYS A 1 -11.84 -25.24 14.06
CA CYS A 1 -12.57 -24.31 14.97
C CYS A 1 -13.40 -23.35 14.11
N GLN A 2 -14.72 -23.23 14.33
CA GLN A 2 -15.61 -22.34 13.55
C GLN A 2 -15.46 -20.87 14.02
N ARG A 3 -14.24 -20.32 13.95
CA ARG A 3 -13.90 -18.99 14.45
C ARG A 3 -13.11 -18.21 13.39
N PRO A 4 -13.26 -16.87 13.30
CA PRO A 4 -12.39 -16.03 12.49
C PRO A 4 -10.93 -16.16 12.91
N VAL A 5 -10.00 -15.97 11.98
CA VAL A 5 -8.56 -16.09 12.23
C VAL A 5 -8.11 -15.13 13.34
N TRP A 6 -8.57 -13.88 13.36
CA TRP A 6 -8.22 -12.92 14.42
C TRP A 6 -8.55 -13.40 15.85
N LYS A 7 -9.62 -14.21 16.03
CA LYS A 7 -9.92 -14.82 17.34
C LYS A 7 -8.86 -15.85 17.75
N LEU A 8 -8.23 -16.51 16.79
CA LEU A 8 -7.16 -17.48 17.02
C LEU A 8 -5.80 -16.80 17.24
N LEU A 9 -5.64 -15.58 16.72
CA LEU A 9 -4.42 -14.78 16.86
C LEU A 9 -4.29 -14.04 18.20
N GLY A 10 -5.35 -13.99 19.01
CA GLY A 10 -5.33 -13.31 20.31
C GLY A 10 -6.63 -12.60 20.70
N GLY A 11 -7.61 -12.52 19.79
CA GLY A 11 -8.83 -11.74 20.00
C GLY A 11 -8.68 -10.31 19.49
N PRO A 12 -9.77 -9.52 19.50
CA PRO A 12 -9.77 -8.20 18.90
C PRO A 12 -9.18 -7.18 19.88
N VAL A 13 -8.33 -6.30 19.37
CA VAL A 13 -7.83 -5.13 20.11
C VAL A 13 -8.43 -3.81 19.61
N ARG A 14 -9.34 -3.88 18.62
CA ARG A 14 -10.10 -2.77 18.03
C ARG A 14 -11.41 -3.31 17.44
N ASP A 15 -12.41 -2.44 17.26
CA ASP A 15 -13.72 -2.82 16.72
C ASP A 15 -13.81 -2.76 15.19
N ALA A 16 -12.96 -1.94 14.57
CA ALA A 16 -12.80 -1.83 13.12
C ALA A 16 -11.35 -1.47 12.80
N VAL A 17 -10.90 -1.77 11.58
CA VAL A 17 -9.52 -1.54 11.13
C VAL A 17 -9.43 -0.22 10.36
N PRO A 18 -8.57 0.72 10.75
CA PRO A 18 -8.32 1.92 9.95
C PRO A 18 -7.72 1.56 8.59
N VAL A 19 -8.17 2.24 7.53
CA VAL A 19 -7.72 2.00 6.16
C VAL A 19 -7.37 3.28 5.43
N TYR A 20 -6.53 3.15 4.41
CA TYR A 20 -6.29 4.19 3.42
C TYR A 20 -6.52 3.63 2.01
N ASN A 21 -6.80 4.54 1.07
CA ASN A 21 -6.93 4.17 -0.34
C ASN A 21 -5.60 4.36 -1.06
N SER A 22 -5.06 3.30 -1.64
CA SER A 22 -4.03 3.42 -2.67
C SER A 22 -4.71 3.75 -3.99
N CYS A 23 -4.28 4.85 -4.61
CA CYS A 23 -4.95 5.46 -5.77
C CYS A 23 -4.64 4.70 -7.07
N GLY A 24 -4.89 3.40 -7.09
CA GLY A 24 -4.82 2.54 -8.26
C GLY A 24 -6.15 2.50 -9.02
N GLY A 25 -6.09 2.35 -10.34
CA GLY A 25 -7.27 2.05 -11.17
C GLY A 25 -7.68 0.57 -11.10
N PRO A 26 -8.76 0.16 -11.79
CA PRO A 26 -9.25 -1.22 -11.78
C PRO A 26 -8.24 -2.27 -12.30
N LEU A 27 -7.29 -1.85 -13.14
CA LEU A 27 -6.22 -2.69 -13.69
C LEU A 27 -4.89 -2.55 -12.95
N TYR A 28 -4.85 -1.82 -11.83
CA TYR A 28 -3.63 -1.63 -11.07
C TYR A 28 -3.09 -2.97 -10.56
N GLY A 29 -1.79 -3.21 -10.75
CA GLY A 29 -1.15 -4.50 -10.43
C GLY A 29 -1.52 -5.68 -11.35
N VAL A 30 -2.46 -5.50 -12.29
CA VAL A 30 -2.86 -6.55 -13.25
C VAL A 30 -2.03 -6.43 -14.53
N ARG A 31 -1.24 -7.47 -14.85
CA ARG A 31 -0.54 -7.54 -16.14
C ARG A 31 -1.52 -7.89 -17.27
N SER A 32 -1.64 -6.99 -18.24
CA SER A 32 -2.24 -7.28 -19.55
C SER A 32 -1.49 -8.46 -20.20
N VAL A 33 -2.18 -9.57 -20.46
CA VAL A 33 -1.64 -10.74 -21.16
C VAL A 33 -1.42 -10.43 -22.66
N SER A 34 -2.03 -9.37 -23.17
CA SER A 34 -2.04 -9.02 -24.60
C SER A 34 -0.92 -8.08 -25.05
N GLU A 35 -0.19 -7.43 -24.14
CA GLU A 35 0.89 -6.51 -24.52
C GLU A 35 2.24 -7.21 -24.53
N GLY A 36 2.65 -7.60 -25.73
CA GLY A 36 3.93 -8.25 -25.97
C GLY A 36 5.12 -7.44 -25.44
N ARG A 37 5.93 -8.09 -24.59
CA ARG A 37 7.38 -7.90 -24.42
C ARG A 37 7.96 -6.48 -24.16
N SER A 38 7.18 -5.42 -23.91
CA SER A 38 7.76 -4.10 -23.57
C SER A 38 7.53 -3.59 -22.14
N ALA A 39 6.75 -4.27 -21.29
CA ALA A 39 6.63 -3.87 -19.88
C ALA A 39 7.81 -4.37 -19.04
N ALA A 40 8.99 -3.79 -19.24
CA ALA A 40 10.08 -3.88 -18.28
C ALA A 40 9.69 -3.09 -17.02
N GLY A 41 8.90 -3.71 -16.13
CA GLY A 41 8.42 -3.07 -14.91
C GLY A 41 7.74 -4.03 -13.92
N TRP A 42 7.91 -3.70 -12.64
CA TRP A 42 7.20 -4.27 -11.48
C TRP A 42 5.68 -3.96 -11.56
N PRO A 43 4.77 -4.79 -11.00
CA PRO A 43 3.36 -4.40 -10.88
C PRO A 43 3.24 -3.06 -10.14
N GLY A 44 2.47 -2.10 -10.69
CA GLY A 44 2.46 -0.71 -10.22
C GLY A 44 3.27 0.25 -11.09
N HIS A 45 4.20 -0.25 -11.93
CA HIS A 45 4.76 0.53 -13.05
C HIS A 45 3.65 0.85 -14.06
N GLY A 46 3.12 2.07 -14.00
CA GLY A 46 2.01 2.48 -14.85
C GLY A 46 2.28 3.75 -15.64
N ASP A 47 1.78 3.78 -16.87
CA ASP A 47 1.24 5.02 -17.42
C ASP A 47 0.10 5.52 -16.50
N ALA A 48 -0.18 6.83 -16.49
CA ALA A 48 -1.27 7.39 -15.68
C ALA A 48 -2.63 6.76 -16.03
N GLY A 49 -2.72 6.04 -17.15
CA GLY A 49 -3.92 5.34 -17.59
C GLY A 49 -4.83 6.29 -18.35
N GLN A 50 -6.13 5.99 -18.35
CA GLN A 50 -7.16 6.76 -19.04
C GLN A 50 -8.18 7.28 -18.03
N PRO A 51 -8.87 8.40 -18.30
CA PRO A 51 -9.94 8.87 -17.44
C PRO A 51 -11.11 7.88 -17.42
N GLY A 52 -11.73 7.70 -16.26
CA GLY A 52 -12.90 6.84 -16.11
C GLY A 52 -13.34 6.68 -14.65
N PRO A 53 -14.48 6.02 -14.40
CA PRO A 53 -14.93 5.71 -13.05
C PRO A 53 -13.90 4.85 -12.32
N LEU A 54 -13.56 5.24 -11.08
CA LEU A 54 -12.57 4.54 -10.24
C LEU A 54 -11.15 4.48 -10.83
N GLU A 55 -10.84 5.26 -11.87
CA GLU A 55 -9.49 5.40 -12.43
C GLU A 55 -8.65 6.37 -11.57
N ASP A 56 -8.46 5.98 -10.31
CA ASP A 56 -7.81 6.83 -9.30
C ASP A 56 -6.36 7.16 -9.68
N ASN A 57 -5.66 6.28 -10.40
CA ASN A 57 -4.30 6.55 -10.86
C ASN A 57 -4.29 7.75 -11.83
N TRP A 58 -5.20 7.76 -12.79
CA TRP A 58 -5.35 8.87 -13.74
C TRP A 58 -5.76 10.15 -13.02
N ALA A 59 -6.75 10.05 -12.12
CA ALA A 59 -7.26 11.20 -11.37
C ALA A 59 -6.21 11.77 -10.42
N SER A 60 -5.36 10.93 -9.83
CA SER A 60 -4.26 11.36 -8.95
C SER A 60 -3.20 12.22 -9.65
N VAL A 61 -3.14 12.17 -10.98
CA VAL A 61 -2.23 12.98 -11.80
C VAL A 61 -2.95 14.20 -12.37
N ASN A 62 -4.18 14.03 -12.84
CA ASN A 62 -4.87 15.03 -13.66
C ASN A 62 -5.91 15.87 -12.90
N ALA A 63 -6.49 15.32 -11.83
CA ALA A 63 -7.50 15.96 -10.99
C ALA A 63 -7.38 15.55 -9.51
N PRO A 64 -6.18 15.67 -8.89
CA PRO A 64 -5.91 15.07 -7.59
C PRO A 64 -6.73 15.68 -6.44
N GLY A 65 -7.04 16.98 -6.52
CA GLY A 65 -7.94 17.62 -5.56
C GLY A 65 -9.36 17.05 -5.60
N ASP A 66 -9.92 16.88 -6.79
CA ASP A 66 -11.26 16.32 -6.97
C ASP A 66 -11.32 14.86 -6.49
N LEU A 67 -10.28 14.08 -6.79
CA LEU A 67 -10.13 12.72 -6.25
C LEU A 67 -10.11 12.70 -4.73
N ALA A 68 -9.34 13.60 -4.09
CA ALA A 68 -9.28 13.66 -2.63
C ALA A 68 -10.63 14.01 -2.01
N GLU A 69 -11.39 14.93 -2.61
CA GLU A 69 -12.75 15.25 -2.16
C GLU A 69 -13.71 14.06 -2.34
N GLU A 70 -13.67 13.39 -3.49
CA GLU A 70 -14.47 12.19 -3.74
C GLU A 70 -14.15 11.07 -2.73
N LEU A 71 -12.86 10.88 -2.39
CA LEU A 71 -12.45 9.90 -1.38
C LEU A 71 -12.98 10.26 0.02
N LEU A 72 -13.02 11.54 0.39
CA LEU A 72 -13.65 11.98 1.65
C LEU A 72 -15.14 11.62 1.69
N GLU A 73 -15.84 11.84 0.57
CA GLU A 73 -17.27 11.52 0.41
C GLU A 73 -17.51 10.00 0.47
N CYS A 74 -16.59 9.20 -0.07
CA CYS A 74 -16.58 7.74 0.07
C CYS A 74 -16.20 7.25 1.48
N GLY A 75 -15.88 8.18 2.39
CA GLY A 75 -15.56 7.89 3.79
C GLY A 75 -14.07 7.68 4.06
N PHE A 76 -13.17 7.75 3.08
CA PHE A 76 -11.73 7.65 3.35
C PHE A 76 -11.21 8.89 4.09
N ARG A 77 -10.11 8.71 4.81
CA ARG A 77 -9.40 9.78 5.53
C ARG A 77 -7.91 9.86 5.17
N ALA A 78 -7.43 8.92 4.36
CA ALA A 78 -6.05 8.82 3.95
C ALA A 78 -5.95 8.27 2.52
N MET A 79 -4.96 8.75 1.75
CA MET A 79 -4.69 8.31 0.38
C MET A 79 -3.20 8.24 0.06
N LYS A 80 -2.80 7.23 -0.73
CA LYS A 80 -1.42 7.05 -1.21
C LYS A 80 -1.33 7.28 -2.72
N LEU A 81 -0.33 8.06 -3.14
CA LEU A 81 -0.04 8.38 -4.54
C LEU A 81 1.44 8.11 -4.87
N TRP A 82 1.76 7.94 -6.15
CA TRP A 82 3.13 7.77 -6.67
C TRP A 82 3.48 8.80 -7.75
N ALA A 83 3.33 10.08 -7.41
CA ALA A 83 3.45 11.19 -8.36
C ALA A 83 4.84 11.32 -9.04
N PHE A 84 5.87 10.68 -8.49
CA PHE A 84 7.23 10.73 -9.01
C PHE A 84 7.57 9.59 -9.99
N ASP A 85 6.67 8.63 -10.22
CA ASP A 85 6.91 7.51 -11.13
C ASP A 85 7.12 7.97 -12.59
N ALA A 86 6.32 8.93 -13.06
CA ALA A 86 6.48 9.50 -14.39
C ALA A 86 7.83 10.23 -14.53
N VAL A 87 8.23 10.97 -13.50
CA VAL A 87 9.55 11.63 -13.43
C VAL A 87 10.67 10.60 -13.54
N TYR A 88 10.59 9.50 -12.78
CA TYR A 88 11.59 8.44 -12.84
C TYR A 88 11.70 7.83 -14.24
N ARG A 89 10.57 7.57 -14.92
CA ARG A 89 10.57 7.01 -16.28
C ARG A 89 11.26 7.92 -17.30
N GLU A 90 11.08 9.23 -17.17
CA GLU A 90 11.62 10.20 -18.12
C GLU A 90 13.06 10.60 -17.82
N SER A 91 13.38 10.83 -16.54
CA SER A 91 14.64 11.45 -16.09
C SER A 91 15.55 10.51 -15.30
N GLY A 92 15.07 9.32 -14.92
CA GLY A 92 15.78 8.38 -14.05
C GLY A 92 15.75 8.76 -12.57
N GLY A 93 16.35 7.90 -11.73
CA GLY A 93 16.32 8.05 -10.27
C GLY A 93 17.60 8.57 -9.62
N LEU A 94 18.67 8.84 -10.40
CA LEU A 94 19.99 9.17 -9.84
C LEU A 94 20.11 10.63 -9.36
N ARG A 95 19.39 11.53 -10.03
CA ARG A 95 19.29 12.96 -9.72
C ARG A 95 17.89 13.43 -10.09
N ILE A 96 17.42 14.51 -9.48
CA ILE A 96 16.15 15.13 -9.83
C ILE A 96 16.36 16.61 -10.14
N SER A 97 15.78 17.08 -11.26
CA SER A 97 15.85 18.50 -11.62
C SER A 97 14.84 19.31 -10.79
N SER A 98 15.06 20.62 -10.64
CA SER A 98 14.07 21.47 -9.95
C SER A 98 12.71 21.50 -10.66
N ALA A 99 12.69 21.32 -11.99
CA ALA A 99 11.44 21.24 -12.75
C ALA A 99 10.70 19.93 -12.47
N ASP A 100 11.42 18.81 -12.47
CA ASP A 100 10.86 17.50 -12.14
C ASP A 100 10.37 17.40 -10.70
N LEU A 101 11.13 17.99 -9.77
CA LEU A 101 10.76 18.06 -8.36
C LEU A 101 9.43 18.79 -8.18
N LYS A 102 9.28 19.98 -8.80
CA LYS A 102 8.02 20.72 -8.79
C LYS A 102 6.87 19.91 -9.40
N ARG A 103 7.13 19.22 -10.51
CA ARG A 103 6.12 18.40 -11.20
C ARG A 103 5.61 17.25 -10.32
N GLY A 104 6.50 16.56 -9.60
CA GLY A 104 6.10 15.47 -8.70
C GLY A 104 5.41 15.94 -7.41
N VAL A 105 5.72 17.16 -6.94
CA VAL A 105 5.07 17.76 -5.76
C VAL A 105 3.68 18.32 -6.07
N ALA A 106 3.46 18.83 -7.28
CA ALA A 106 2.24 19.54 -7.66
C ALA A 106 0.91 18.80 -7.35
N PRO A 107 0.79 17.47 -7.52
CA PRO A 107 -0.44 16.77 -7.14
C PRO A 107 -0.77 16.88 -5.65
N PHE A 108 0.23 16.83 -4.78
CA PHE A 108 0.03 16.94 -3.34
C PHE A 108 -0.31 18.38 -2.90
N GLU A 109 0.29 19.38 -3.55
CA GLU A 109 -0.09 20.80 -3.37
C GLU A 109 -1.58 21.00 -3.73
N ALA A 110 -2.00 20.50 -4.88
CA ALA A 110 -3.39 20.59 -5.33
C ALA A 110 -4.39 19.89 -4.37
N ILE A 111 -4.00 18.77 -3.76
CA ILE A 111 -4.82 18.11 -2.73
C ILE A 111 -4.91 18.98 -1.48
N ARG A 112 -3.79 19.50 -1.00
CA ARG A 112 -3.76 20.38 0.18
C ARG A 112 -4.59 21.65 -0.04
N ASP A 113 -4.52 22.25 -1.22
CA ASP A 113 -5.34 23.42 -1.58
C ASP A 113 -6.83 23.09 -1.59
N ARG A 114 -7.21 21.89 -2.06
CA ARG A 114 -8.62 21.49 -2.19
C ARG A 114 -9.25 21.05 -0.87
N VAL A 115 -8.57 20.20 -0.09
CA VAL A 115 -9.16 19.55 1.09
C VAL A 115 -8.44 19.85 2.40
N GLY A 116 -7.29 20.54 2.37
CA GLY A 116 -6.49 20.86 3.54
C GLY A 116 -5.96 19.62 4.26
N ASP A 117 -6.09 19.63 5.57
CA ASP A 117 -5.65 18.55 6.47
C ASP A 117 -6.73 17.48 6.70
N ARG A 118 -7.84 17.51 5.95
CA ARG A 118 -8.91 16.49 6.07
C ARG A 118 -8.50 15.12 5.52
N MET A 119 -7.42 15.07 4.72
CA MET A 119 -6.91 13.87 4.08
C MET A 119 -5.43 13.69 4.43
N ASP A 120 -5.10 12.58 5.06
CA ASP A 120 -3.71 12.17 5.22
C ASP A 120 -3.13 11.73 3.87
N LEU A 121 -1.88 12.13 3.59
CA LEU A 121 -1.24 11.87 2.30
C LEU A 121 -0.01 11.01 2.48
N MET A 122 0.16 10.01 1.64
CA MET A 122 1.37 9.20 1.55
C MET A 122 1.95 9.30 0.15
N LEU A 123 3.28 9.37 0.05
CA LEU A 123 3.99 9.28 -1.22
C LEU A 123 4.70 7.93 -1.30
N ASP A 124 4.38 7.16 -2.33
CA ASP A 124 5.10 5.97 -2.72
C ASP A 124 6.13 6.28 -3.82
N GLY A 125 7.36 5.81 -3.65
CA GLY A 125 8.43 5.96 -4.62
C GLY A 125 8.90 4.65 -5.26
N HIS A 126 8.27 3.51 -4.92
CA HIS A 126 8.49 2.18 -5.53
C HIS A 126 9.96 1.71 -5.64
N GLY A 127 10.84 2.25 -4.79
CA GLY A 127 12.26 1.98 -4.74
C GLY A 127 13.07 2.60 -5.87
N PHE A 128 12.58 3.66 -6.51
CA PHE A 128 13.15 4.18 -7.76
C PHE A 128 14.32 5.15 -7.60
N PHE A 129 14.42 5.85 -6.47
CA PHE A 129 15.35 6.98 -6.35
C PHE A 129 16.60 6.60 -5.57
N ALA A 130 17.75 7.06 -6.04
CA ALA A 130 18.99 6.99 -5.29
C ALA A 130 18.99 8.05 -4.17
N LEU A 131 19.81 7.82 -3.14
CA LEU A 131 19.82 8.61 -1.90
C LEU A 131 19.84 10.14 -2.09
N PRO A 132 20.64 10.73 -3.01
CA PRO A 132 20.61 12.17 -3.24
C PRO A 132 19.24 12.68 -3.70
N ALA A 133 18.67 12.05 -4.74
CA ALA A 133 17.36 12.43 -5.28
C ALA A 133 16.23 12.19 -4.25
N ALA A 134 16.29 11.07 -3.52
CA ALA A 134 15.35 10.77 -2.44
C ALA A 134 15.33 11.87 -1.38
N CYS A 135 16.50 12.38 -0.96
CA CYS A 135 16.58 13.48 0.00
C CYS A 135 15.97 14.78 -0.53
N ASP A 136 16.16 15.07 -1.81
CA ASP A 136 15.58 16.27 -2.43
C ASP A 136 14.06 16.17 -2.53
N ILE A 137 13.53 14.99 -2.87
CA ILE A 137 12.09 14.68 -2.82
C ILE A 137 11.54 14.88 -1.41
N ALA A 138 12.18 14.29 -0.39
CA ALA A 138 11.71 14.40 0.99
C ALA A 138 11.65 15.83 1.51
N ARG A 139 12.66 16.66 1.19
CA ARG A 139 12.67 18.09 1.55
C ARG A 139 11.56 18.86 0.86
N ALA A 140 11.27 18.56 -0.40
CA ALA A 140 10.21 19.21 -1.14
C ALA A 140 8.81 18.81 -0.63
N MET A 141 8.67 17.58 -0.14
CA MET A 141 7.43 17.08 0.45
C MET A 141 7.19 17.56 1.88
N GLN A 142 8.25 17.96 2.61
CA GLN A 142 8.16 18.36 4.02
C GLN A 142 7.08 19.43 4.32
N PRO A 143 6.92 20.53 3.55
CA PRO A 143 5.89 21.54 3.83
C PRO A 143 4.45 21.00 3.77
N LEU A 144 4.25 19.91 3.02
CA LEU A 144 2.94 19.29 2.81
C LEU A 144 2.57 18.28 3.91
N ARG A 145 3.52 17.99 4.81
CA ARG A 145 3.35 17.09 5.97
C ARG A 145 2.67 15.76 5.58
N PRO A 146 3.25 14.98 4.65
CA PRO A 146 2.72 13.65 4.39
C PRO A 146 2.84 12.78 5.65
N LEU A 147 1.95 11.81 5.80
CA LEU A 147 1.96 10.88 6.92
C LEU A 147 3.23 10.02 6.90
N TRP A 148 3.65 9.58 5.71
CA TRP A 148 4.97 9.00 5.46
C TRP A 148 5.40 9.11 3.99
N LEU A 149 6.69 8.89 3.78
CA LEU A 149 7.29 8.55 2.49
C LEU A 149 7.58 7.06 2.47
N GLU A 150 7.08 6.37 1.47
CA GLU A 150 7.15 4.93 1.31
C GLU A 150 8.14 4.57 0.21
N ASP A 151 9.08 3.69 0.52
CA ASP A 151 10.02 3.10 -0.43
C ASP A 151 10.57 4.10 -1.47
N ILE A 152 10.93 5.33 -1.08
CA ILE A 152 11.55 6.28 -2.01
C ILE A 152 12.88 5.71 -2.54
N LEU A 153 13.58 5.02 -1.65
CA LEU A 153 14.79 4.26 -1.93
C LEU A 153 14.47 2.79 -2.09
N ARG A 154 15.24 2.11 -2.94
CA ARG A 154 15.19 0.66 -2.99
C ARG A 154 15.58 0.07 -1.63
N PRO A 155 14.82 -0.90 -1.09
CA PRO A 155 15.08 -1.51 0.21
C PRO A 155 16.15 -2.61 0.15
N ASP A 156 17.18 -2.44 -0.68
CA ASP A 156 18.28 -3.40 -0.86
C ASP A 156 19.49 -3.10 0.06
N SER A 157 19.57 -1.88 0.59
CA SER A 157 20.61 -1.44 1.51
C SER A 157 20.02 -0.81 2.77
N VAL A 158 19.99 -1.58 3.86
CA VAL A 158 19.47 -1.11 5.16
C VAL A 158 20.25 0.10 5.69
N SER A 159 21.57 0.14 5.46
CA SER A 159 22.40 1.27 5.88
C SER A 159 22.04 2.55 5.12
N ALA A 160 21.71 2.44 3.82
CA ALA A 160 21.25 3.57 3.02
C ALA A 160 19.85 4.05 3.46
N MET A 161 18.93 3.14 3.78
CA MET A 161 17.63 3.49 4.35
C MET A 161 17.78 4.22 5.70
N ALA A 162 18.66 3.73 6.57
CA ALA A 162 18.97 4.39 7.84
C ALA A 162 19.63 5.76 7.65
N GLU A 163 20.51 5.90 6.65
CA GLU A 163 21.09 7.21 6.31
C GLU A 163 20.02 8.18 5.79
N PHE A 164 19.11 7.72 4.94
CA PHE A 164 18.00 8.51 4.44
C PHE A 164 17.12 9.02 5.58
N ARG A 165 16.65 8.12 6.46
CA ARG A 165 15.84 8.45 7.63
C ARG A 165 16.53 9.48 8.54
N ARG A 166 17.87 9.42 8.68
CA ARG A 166 18.64 10.42 9.46
C ARG A 166 18.77 11.80 8.79
N ARG A 167 18.57 11.90 7.48
CA ARG A 167 18.81 13.13 6.68
C ARG A 167 17.55 13.95 6.41
N ILE A 168 16.38 13.43 6.77
CA ILE A 168 15.08 14.03 6.47
C ILE A 168 14.26 14.18 7.75
N GLU A 169 13.22 15.01 7.69
CA GLU A 169 12.31 15.25 8.82
C GLU A 169 10.91 14.65 8.60
N VAL A 170 10.70 13.99 7.47
CA VAL A 170 9.43 13.36 7.11
C VAL A 170 9.47 11.87 7.51
N PRO A 171 8.39 11.31 8.11
CA PRO A 171 8.37 9.89 8.47
C PRO A 171 8.58 8.96 7.27
N VAL A 172 9.23 7.82 7.49
CA VAL A 172 9.52 6.83 6.45
C VAL A 172 8.82 5.49 6.75
N ALA A 173 8.12 4.94 5.75
CA ALA A 173 7.61 3.58 5.76
C ALA A 173 8.49 2.66 4.90
N VAL A 174 8.92 1.52 5.46
CA VAL A 174 9.66 0.46 4.74
C VAL A 174 9.28 -0.92 5.29
N SER A 175 9.24 -1.99 4.52
CA SER A 175 9.04 -2.04 3.07
C SER A 175 8.34 -3.35 2.77
N GLU A 176 7.37 -3.30 1.85
CA GLU A 176 6.66 -4.46 1.31
C GLU A 176 7.62 -5.48 0.68
N MET A 177 8.75 -5.02 0.13
CA MET A 177 9.71 -5.86 -0.59
C MET A 177 10.60 -6.69 0.35
N LEU A 178 10.53 -6.48 1.66
CA LEU A 178 11.24 -7.31 2.65
C LEU A 178 10.45 -8.59 2.90
N VAL A 179 11.07 -9.74 2.62
CA VAL A 179 10.38 -11.05 2.63
C VAL A 179 10.74 -11.97 3.81
N MET A 180 11.70 -11.58 4.67
CA MET A 180 12.11 -12.39 5.83
C MET A 180 12.16 -11.51 7.08
N ARG A 181 11.72 -12.05 8.23
CA ARG A 181 11.77 -11.35 9.53
C ARG A 181 13.15 -10.81 9.88
N GLU A 182 14.20 -11.50 9.45
CA GLU A 182 15.58 -11.04 9.63
C GLU A 182 15.85 -9.69 8.95
N HIS A 183 15.29 -9.44 7.77
CA HIS A 183 15.45 -8.14 7.09
C HIS A 183 14.75 -7.02 7.86
N TYR A 184 13.54 -7.29 8.37
CA TYR A 184 12.83 -6.34 9.24
C TYR A 184 13.59 -6.07 10.53
N ARG A 185 14.15 -7.11 11.17
CA ARG A 185 15.00 -6.97 12.36
C ARG A 185 16.19 -6.05 12.09
N GLN A 186 16.87 -6.23 10.95
CA GLN A 186 18.00 -5.39 10.55
C GLN A 186 17.59 -3.93 10.32
N ALA A 187 16.43 -3.69 9.69
CA ALA A 187 15.88 -2.35 9.51
C ALA A 187 15.56 -1.67 10.85
N LEU A 188 14.95 -2.42 11.77
CA LEU A 188 14.62 -1.95 13.12
C LEU A 188 15.89 -1.64 13.95
N ASP A 189 16.87 -2.55 13.97
CA ASP A 189 18.14 -2.37 14.68
C ASP A 189 18.90 -1.11 14.24
N GLN A 190 18.80 -0.76 12.95
CA GLN A 190 19.46 0.41 12.38
C GLN A 190 18.57 1.67 12.39
N SER A 191 17.37 1.59 12.96
CA SER A 191 16.40 2.70 12.94
C SER A 191 16.14 3.21 11.51
N ALA A 192 16.00 2.29 10.55
CA ALA A 192 15.82 2.59 9.14
C ALA A 192 14.39 3.02 8.76
N ALA A 193 13.44 2.93 9.70
CA ALA A 193 12.02 3.15 9.49
C ALA A 193 11.37 3.91 10.64
N ASP A 194 10.29 4.64 10.34
CA ASP A 194 9.30 5.11 11.32
C ASP A 194 8.06 4.21 11.33
N TYR A 195 7.76 3.56 10.20
CA TYR A 195 6.71 2.55 10.06
C TYR A 195 7.26 1.31 9.36
N ILE A 196 6.90 0.13 9.85
CA ILE A 196 7.17 -1.12 9.14
C ILE A 196 5.97 -1.51 8.28
N MET A 197 6.18 -1.60 6.98
CA MET A 197 5.15 -2.08 6.05
C MET A 197 5.36 -3.56 5.74
N ILE A 198 4.29 -4.36 5.86
CA ILE A 198 4.37 -5.82 5.71
C ILE A 198 3.29 -6.28 4.73
N ASP A 199 3.69 -6.93 3.63
CA ASP A 199 2.74 -7.66 2.79
C ASP A 199 2.49 -9.07 3.41
N PRO A 200 1.25 -9.40 3.80
CA PRO A 200 0.95 -10.67 4.42
C PRO A 200 1.22 -11.90 3.54
N THR A 201 1.17 -11.74 2.21
CA THR A 201 1.34 -12.81 1.24
C THR A 201 2.76 -12.96 0.73
N TRP A 202 3.60 -11.93 0.84
CA TRP A 202 5.00 -12.01 0.38
C TRP A 202 5.97 -12.46 1.48
N VAL A 203 5.65 -12.18 2.74
CA VAL A 203 6.56 -12.42 3.88
C VAL A 203 6.50 -13.83 4.47
N GLY A 204 5.62 -14.70 3.95
CA GLY A 204 5.43 -16.07 4.48
C GLY A 204 4.11 -16.29 5.24
N GLY A 205 3.10 -15.46 4.99
CA GLY A 205 1.74 -15.67 5.49
C GLY A 205 1.47 -15.11 6.88
N ILE A 206 0.22 -15.26 7.32
CA ILE A 206 -0.32 -14.69 8.57
C ILE A 206 0.58 -14.95 9.79
N SER A 207 1.16 -16.15 9.89
CA SER A 207 2.03 -16.50 11.02
C SER A 207 3.28 -15.61 11.08
N GLU A 208 3.91 -15.36 9.93
CA GLU A 208 5.14 -14.58 9.88
C GLU A 208 4.87 -13.09 9.98
N THR A 209 3.82 -12.61 9.32
CA THR A 209 3.34 -11.23 9.42
C THR A 209 3.05 -10.84 10.87
N LYS A 210 2.35 -11.69 11.64
CA LYS A 210 2.10 -11.44 13.06
C LYS A 210 3.40 -11.33 13.87
N ARG A 211 4.34 -12.25 13.65
CA ARG A 211 5.63 -12.24 14.38
C ARG A 211 6.45 -11.01 14.07
N ILE A 212 6.42 -10.50 12.84
CA ILE A 212 7.09 -9.25 12.46
C ILE A 212 6.39 -8.05 13.09
N ALA A 213 5.06 -8.03 13.06
CA ALA A 213 4.28 -6.96 13.70
C ALA A 213 4.52 -6.87 15.22
N GLU A 214 4.67 -8.01 15.89
CA GLU A 214 5.05 -8.10 17.31
C GLU A 214 6.52 -7.77 17.55
N LEU A 215 7.42 -8.13 16.63
CA LEU A 215 8.82 -7.74 16.70
C LEU A 215 8.97 -6.21 16.67
N ALA A 216 8.27 -5.52 15.77
CA ALA A 216 8.33 -4.07 15.65
C ALA A 216 7.87 -3.34 16.94
N GLN A 217 6.97 -3.93 17.72
CA GLN A 217 6.55 -3.39 19.02
C GLN A 217 7.71 -3.24 20.00
N LEU A 218 8.69 -4.16 19.98
CA LEU A 218 9.86 -4.10 20.87
C LEU A 218 10.73 -2.86 20.60
N TYR A 219 10.62 -2.29 19.40
CA TYR A 219 11.36 -1.10 18.97
C TYR A 219 10.50 0.17 19.04
N ASN A 220 9.26 0.08 19.55
CA ASN A 220 8.28 1.17 19.53
C ASN A 220 8.02 1.70 18.10
N VAL A 221 7.98 0.79 17.12
CA VAL A 221 7.72 1.11 15.71
C VAL A 221 6.35 0.53 15.31
N PRO A 222 5.38 1.37 14.89
CA PRO A 222 4.11 0.89 14.34
C PRO A 222 4.30 0.15 13.02
N VAL A 223 3.30 -0.65 12.65
CA VAL A 223 3.29 -1.38 11.37
C VAL A 223 2.05 -1.05 10.56
N LEU A 224 2.13 -1.17 9.24
CA LEU A 224 0.97 -1.19 8.35
C LEU A 224 0.96 -2.46 7.50
N MET A 225 -0.22 -2.86 7.06
CA MET A 225 -0.41 -4.01 6.18
C MET A 225 -0.50 -3.52 4.74
N HIS A 226 0.44 -3.95 3.91
CA HIS A 226 0.40 -3.72 2.48
C HIS A 226 -0.69 -4.58 1.83
N ASP A 227 -1.42 -3.97 0.89
CA ASP A 227 -2.30 -4.60 -0.07
C ASP A 227 -2.38 -3.74 -1.32
N CYS A 228 -2.08 -4.34 -2.45
CA CYS A 228 -2.46 -3.84 -3.77
C CYS A 228 -2.50 -5.03 -4.74
N THR A 229 -2.76 -6.23 -4.21
CA THR A 229 -2.48 -7.50 -4.88
C THR A 229 -3.74 -8.31 -5.07
N GLY A 230 -4.51 -8.56 -4.01
CA GLY A 230 -5.69 -9.40 -4.11
C GLY A 230 -6.39 -9.63 -2.79
N PRO A 231 -7.61 -10.21 -2.84
CA PRO A 231 -8.52 -10.21 -1.71
C PRO A 231 -7.99 -10.99 -0.49
N PHE A 232 -7.19 -12.03 -0.71
CA PHE A 232 -6.61 -12.80 0.39
C PHE A 232 -5.51 -12.03 1.12
N THR A 233 -4.82 -11.10 0.46
CA THR A 233 -3.84 -10.19 1.08
C THR A 233 -4.56 -9.21 2.00
N LEU A 234 -5.59 -8.52 1.48
CA LEU A 234 -6.44 -7.64 2.27
C LEU A 234 -7.01 -8.34 3.51
N PHE A 235 -7.65 -9.50 3.34
CA PHE A 235 -8.27 -10.19 4.47
C PHE A 235 -7.25 -10.80 5.45
N ALA A 236 -6.06 -11.20 4.99
CA ALA A 236 -4.98 -11.61 5.88
C ALA A 236 -4.55 -10.42 6.77
N GLY A 237 -4.33 -9.26 6.16
CA GLY A 237 -3.96 -8.05 6.87
C GLY A 237 -5.07 -7.54 7.80
N LEU A 238 -6.36 -7.58 7.40
CA LEU A 238 -7.49 -7.26 8.29
C LEU A 238 -7.55 -8.15 9.54
N ASN A 239 -7.29 -9.45 9.39
CA ASN A 239 -7.27 -10.37 10.54
C ASN A 239 -6.09 -10.11 11.48
N ILE A 240 -4.93 -9.73 10.94
CA ILE A 240 -3.75 -9.39 11.73
C ILE A 240 -3.96 -8.06 12.42
N ALA A 241 -4.41 -7.05 11.66
CA ALA A 241 -4.82 -5.76 12.15
C ALA A 241 -5.76 -5.99 13.33
N ALA A 242 -6.90 -6.65 13.17
CA ALA A 242 -7.84 -6.95 14.26
C ALA A 242 -7.19 -7.42 15.58
N ALA A 243 -6.16 -8.27 15.52
CA ALA A 243 -5.53 -8.90 16.69
C ALA A 243 -4.24 -8.24 17.20
N VAL A 244 -3.61 -7.34 16.43
CA VAL A 244 -2.31 -6.76 16.78
C VAL A 244 -2.43 -5.24 16.98
N PRO A 245 -2.10 -4.69 18.16
CA PRO A 245 -2.35 -3.29 18.48
C PRO A 245 -1.43 -2.31 17.73
N SER A 246 -0.23 -2.73 17.32
CA SER A 246 0.71 -1.88 16.58
C SER A 246 0.36 -1.65 15.12
N VAL A 247 -0.69 -2.28 14.58
CA VAL A 247 -1.13 -2.06 13.20
C VAL A 247 -1.88 -0.74 13.09
N THR A 248 -1.33 0.22 12.36
CA THR A 248 -1.89 1.56 12.17
C THR A 248 -2.91 1.60 11.05
N TYR A 249 -2.59 0.99 9.91
CA TYR A 249 -3.47 0.93 8.75
C TYR A 249 -3.43 -0.43 8.05
N GLN A 250 -4.56 -0.77 7.44
CA GLN A 250 -4.66 -1.73 6.35
C GLN A 250 -4.83 -0.97 5.04
N GLU A 251 -3.92 -1.16 4.09
CA GLU A 251 -4.08 -0.64 2.74
C GLU A 251 -5.27 -1.31 2.02
N CYS A 252 -5.93 -0.58 1.13
CA CYS A 252 -6.85 -1.16 0.16
C CYS A 252 -6.92 -0.29 -1.11
N VAL A 253 -7.49 -0.85 -2.17
CA VAL A 253 -7.76 -0.13 -3.43
C VAL A 253 -9.27 -0.14 -3.67
N ARG A 254 -9.95 1.01 -3.58
CA ARG A 254 -11.41 1.10 -3.75
C ARG A 254 -11.87 0.55 -5.10
N ALA A 255 -11.06 0.75 -6.14
CA ALA A 255 -11.33 0.21 -7.46
C ALA A 255 -11.40 -1.32 -7.44
N HIS A 256 -10.44 -2.00 -6.78
CA HIS A 256 -10.45 -3.46 -6.66
C HIS A 256 -11.61 -3.97 -5.81
N LEU A 257 -11.93 -3.30 -4.69
CA LEU A 257 -13.07 -3.65 -3.85
C LEU A 257 -14.39 -3.62 -4.63
N ALA A 258 -14.56 -2.61 -5.49
CA ALA A 258 -15.79 -2.40 -6.25
C ALA A 258 -15.89 -3.23 -7.53
N THR A 259 -14.75 -3.56 -8.17
CA THR A 259 -14.74 -4.15 -9.52
C THR A 259 -14.14 -5.55 -9.56
N VAL A 260 -12.93 -5.75 -9.03
CA VAL A 260 -12.19 -7.02 -9.17
C VAL A 260 -12.67 -8.07 -8.18
N TYR A 261 -12.76 -7.70 -6.89
CA TYR A 261 -13.04 -8.65 -5.81
C TYR A 261 -14.41 -9.34 -5.92
N PRO A 262 -15.51 -8.67 -6.31
CA PRO A 262 -16.81 -9.33 -6.49
C PRO A 262 -16.79 -10.51 -7.47
N HIS A 263 -15.86 -10.52 -8.43
CA HIS A 263 -15.68 -11.61 -9.38
C HIS A 263 -14.81 -12.75 -8.84
N LEU A 264 -14.09 -12.53 -7.75
CA LEU A 264 -13.12 -13.47 -7.20
C LEU A 264 -13.62 -14.18 -5.94
N ILE A 265 -14.29 -13.46 -5.05
CA ILE A 265 -14.66 -13.94 -3.72
C ILE A 265 -16.16 -13.87 -3.46
N ASP A 266 -16.61 -14.62 -2.46
CA ASP A 266 -18.03 -14.74 -2.08
C ASP A 266 -18.55 -13.63 -1.16
N GLU A 267 -17.67 -12.79 -0.63
CA GLU A 267 -18.00 -11.69 0.28
C GLU A 267 -17.02 -10.53 0.10
N THR A 268 -17.54 -9.31 0.08
CA THR A 268 -16.73 -8.08 -0.05
C THR A 268 -16.79 -7.25 1.21
N VAL A 269 -15.87 -6.29 1.32
CA VAL A 269 -15.83 -5.29 2.39
C VAL A 269 -16.12 -3.92 1.81
N SER A 270 -16.59 -3.02 2.67
CA SER A 270 -16.77 -1.61 2.35
C SER A 270 -16.09 -0.75 3.41
N VAL A 271 -15.66 0.44 3.00
CA VAL A 271 -15.08 1.43 3.89
C VAL A 271 -16.20 2.30 4.45
N CYS A 272 -16.20 2.50 5.75
CA CYS A 272 -17.12 3.38 6.47
C CYS A 272 -16.31 4.25 7.42
N ASP A 273 -16.32 5.57 7.21
CA ASP A 273 -15.61 6.56 8.03
C ASP A 273 -14.15 6.19 8.31
N GLY A 274 -13.42 5.81 7.26
CA GLY A 274 -11.99 5.50 7.30
C GLY A 274 -11.68 4.10 7.83
N HIS A 275 -12.68 3.25 8.04
CA HIS A 275 -12.52 1.94 8.64
C HIS A 275 -13.19 0.82 7.84
N ILE A 276 -12.65 -0.39 7.96
CA ILE A 276 -13.28 -1.64 7.53
C ILE A 276 -13.63 -2.48 8.77
N ALA A 277 -14.84 -3.03 8.81
CA ALA A 277 -15.28 -3.91 9.89
C ALA A 277 -14.46 -5.21 9.95
N LEU A 278 -14.31 -5.79 11.15
CA LEU A 278 -13.58 -7.06 11.29
C LEU A 278 -14.27 -8.20 10.51
N PRO A 279 -13.52 -9.08 9.83
CA PRO A 279 -14.09 -10.25 9.19
C PRO A 279 -14.87 -11.12 10.19
N SER A 280 -16.15 -11.37 9.91
CA SER A 280 -17.05 -12.05 10.88
C SER A 280 -17.11 -13.56 10.71
N ARG A 281 -16.80 -14.07 9.51
CA ARG A 281 -16.89 -15.50 9.17
C ARG A 281 -15.71 -16.32 9.69
N PRO A 282 -15.92 -17.64 9.93
CA PRO A 282 -14.84 -18.55 10.27
C PRO A 282 -13.69 -18.55 9.25
N GLY A 283 -12.46 -18.77 9.73
CA GLY A 283 -11.27 -18.73 8.89
C GLY A 283 -10.88 -17.30 8.53
N ILE A 284 -10.34 -17.11 7.32
CA ILE A 284 -9.87 -15.80 6.86
C ILE A 284 -11.01 -14.80 6.60
N GLY A 285 -12.25 -15.28 6.45
CA GLY A 285 -13.45 -14.46 6.28
C GLY A 285 -14.09 -14.57 4.89
N ILE A 286 -13.37 -15.11 3.90
CA ILE A 286 -13.78 -15.18 2.50
C ILE A 286 -13.48 -16.55 1.89
N ARG A 287 -14.12 -16.84 0.77
CA ARG A 287 -13.80 -17.97 -0.10
C ARG A 287 -13.71 -17.52 -1.55
N TRP A 288 -12.88 -18.21 -2.33
CA TRP A 288 -12.97 -18.12 -3.78
C TRP A 288 -14.36 -18.53 -4.23
N ARG A 289 -14.86 -17.92 -5.30
CA ARG A 289 -16.11 -18.36 -5.91
C ARG A 289 -15.91 -19.69 -6.63
N ASP A 290 -16.88 -20.59 -6.51
CA ASP A 290 -16.81 -21.95 -7.08
C ASP A 290 -16.70 -21.94 -8.61
N ASP A 291 -17.23 -20.90 -9.28
CA ASP A 291 -17.20 -20.77 -10.73
C ASP A 291 -15.81 -20.53 -11.32
N LEU A 292 -14.81 -20.19 -10.50
CA LEU A 292 -13.40 -20.09 -10.89
C LEU A 292 -12.75 -21.46 -11.14
N PHE A 293 -13.33 -22.55 -10.65
CA PHE A 293 -12.76 -23.90 -10.72
C PHE A 293 -13.53 -24.86 -11.63
N ARG A 294 -14.22 -24.31 -12.64
CA ARG A 294 -15.00 -25.08 -13.61
C ARG A 294 -14.11 -25.86 -14.59
N SER A 295 -14.51 -27.09 -14.93
CA SER A 295 -13.78 -27.94 -15.89
C SER A 295 -13.66 -27.33 -17.28
N GLU A 296 -14.60 -26.47 -17.66
CA GLU A 296 -14.65 -25.84 -18.99
C GLU A 296 -13.64 -24.68 -19.15
N THR A 297 -13.03 -24.23 -18.05
CA THR A 297 -12.01 -23.16 -18.02
C THR A 297 -10.77 -23.65 -17.26
N PRO A 298 -9.93 -24.51 -17.87
CA PRO A 298 -8.82 -25.16 -17.19
C PRO A 298 -7.71 -24.15 -16.85
N GLY A 299 -7.78 -23.58 -15.65
CA GLY A 299 -6.77 -22.68 -15.07
C GLY A 299 -6.22 -23.13 -13.71
N TYR A 300 -6.65 -24.29 -13.20
CA TYR A 300 -6.28 -24.79 -11.87
C TYR A 300 -5.56 -26.14 -11.94
N ARG A 301 -4.77 -26.45 -10.91
CA ARG A 301 -4.06 -27.72 -10.76
C ARG A 301 -4.47 -28.39 -9.44
N ILE A 302 -4.84 -29.66 -9.52
CA ILE A 302 -5.11 -30.51 -8.35
C ILE A 302 -3.90 -31.42 -8.15
N SER A 303 -3.33 -31.44 -6.94
CA SER A 303 -2.34 -32.43 -6.51
C SER A 303 -3.03 -33.39 -5.54
N ARG A 304 -2.96 -34.70 -5.80
CA ARG A 304 -3.53 -35.76 -4.96
C ARG A 304 -2.42 -36.53 -4.26
#